data_AF-A0A3M1HM60-F1
#
_entry.id   AF-A0A3M1HM60-F1
#
_cell.length_a   1.000
_cell.length_b   1.000
_cell.length_c   1.000
_cell.angle_alpha   90.00
_cell.angle_beta   90.00
_cell.angle_gamma   90.00
#
_symmetry.space_group_name_H-M   'P 1'
#
loop_
_entity.id
_entity.type
_entity.pdbx_description
1 polymer ?
#
loop_
_entity_poly.entity_id
_entity_poly.type
_entity_poly.pdbx_seq_one_letter_code
_entity_poly.pdbx_strand_id
1 'polypeptide(L)'
;MTFPKRISYYFIFCLWAFLQTMAIGGCCYPVYQDYSKVPSWIYQPPSEKDAIYVVGAASLGINMSATLNLARDRALENLAKVLSFKILSQEEVKKSRNYFYRGGWQKVLSKAKLHAIEEARWIDREGITGEVQAYVLMKIPVKNLKK
;
A
#
# COMPACT_ATOMS: atom_id res chain seq x y z
N MET A 1 -25.26 -13.92 68.15
CA MET A 1 -24.31 -13.46 67.11
C MET A 1 -25.07 -12.55 66.16
N THR A 2 -24.88 -11.25 66.32
CA THR A 2 -25.63 -10.18 65.65
C THR A 2 -24.73 -9.53 64.62
N PHE A 3 -25.08 -9.64 63.33
CA PHE A 3 -24.32 -9.03 62.24
C PHE A 3 -24.33 -7.50 62.33
N PRO A 4 -23.19 -6.81 62.11
CA PRO A 4 -23.17 -5.36 62.12
C PRO A 4 -23.86 -4.79 60.87
N LYS A 5 -25.00 -4.13 61.08
CA LYS A 5 -25.77 -3.34 60.12
C LYS A 5 -25.08 -2.01 59.76
N ARG A 6 -23.89 -2.04 59.15
CA ARG A 6 -23.35 -0.86 58.45
C ARG A 6 -22.50 -1.33 57.27
N ILE A 7 -23.16 -1.85 56.24
CA ILE A 7 -22.58 -1.88 54.91
C ILE A 7 -22.46 -0.41 54.49
N SER A 8 -21.20 0.03 54.56
CA SER A 8 -20.73 1.38 54.34
C SER A 8 -21.20 1.89 52.98
N TYR A 9 -22.03 2.93 52.98
CA TYR A 9 -22.52 3.65 51.78
C TYR A 9 -21.39 4.00 50.79
N TYR A 10 -20.15 4.11 51.27
CA TYR A 10 -18.94 4.31 50.48
C TYR A 10 -18.65 3.19 49.47
N PHE A 11 -19.02 1.94 49.75
CA PHE A 11 -18.78 0.82 48.84
C PHE A 11 -19.71 0.87 47.62
N ILE A 12 -20.95 1.32 47.81
CA ILE A 12 -21.93 1.50 46.73
C ILE A 12 -21.58 2.75 45.90
N PHE A 13 -21.10 3.81 46.54
CA PHE A 13 -20.69 5.04 45.85
C PHE A 13 -19.46 4.83 44.96
N CYS A 14 -18.47 4.05 45.41
CA CYS A 14 -17.33 3.66 44.59
C CYS A 14 -17.72 2.78 43.39
N LEU A 15 -18.70 1.88 43.55
CA LEU A 15 -19.18 1.03 42.45
C LEU A 15 -19.88 1.85 41.35
N TRP A 16 -20.62 2.90 41.74
CA TRP A 16 -21.30 3.80 40.81
C TRP A 16 -20.32 4.67 40.03
N ALA A 17 -19.26 5.17 40.69
CA ALA A 17 -18.20 5.93 40.03
C ALA A 17 -17.37 5.07 39.06
N PHE A 18 -17.14 3.79 39.39
CA PHE A 18 -16.40 2.86 38.52
C PHE A 18 -17.22 2.41 37.30
N LEU A 19 -18.56 2.38 37.40
CA LEU A 19 -19.43 2.08 36.26
C LEU A 19 -19.47 3.22 35.23
N GLN A 20 -19.33 4.49 35.66
CA GLN A 20 -19.33 5.63 34.74
C GLN A 20 -18.02 5.78 33.95
N THR A 21 -16.89 5.31 34.47
CA THR A 21 -15.60 5.41 33.75
C THR A 21 -15.44 4.37 32.64
N MET A 22 -16.20 3.26 32.67
CA MET A 22 -16.18 2.26 31.60
C MET A 22 -17.09 2.59 30.39
N ALA A 23 -17.90 3.64 30.48
CA ALA A 23 -18.82 4.03 29.40
C ALA A 23 -18.21 4.95 28.34
N ILE A 24 -16.94 5.37 28.48
CA ILE A 24 -16.23 6.20 27.50
C ILE A 24 -15.21 5.38 26.69
N GLY A 25 -15.40 4.06 26.61
CA GLY A 25 -14.80 3.26 25.55
C GLY A 25 -15.51 3.59 24.24
N GLY A 26 -15.15 4.71 23.62
CA GLY A 26 -15.67 5.13 22.33
C GLY A 26 -15.64 3.95 21.36
N CYS A 27 -16.82 3.42 21.03
CA CYS A 27 -16.93 2.36 20.05
C CYS A 27 -16.33 2.89 18.75
N CYS A 28 -15.18 2.36 18.33
CA CYS A 28 -14.66 2.57 17.00
C CYS A 28 -15.67 1.98 16.02
N TYR A 29 -16.61 2.80 15.53
CA TYR A 29 -17.50 2.41 14.46
C TYR A 29 -16.65 2.25 13.20
N PRO A 30 -16.64 1.06 12.56
CA PRO A 30 -15.93 0.90 11.30
C PRO A 30 -16.57 1.85 10.28
N VAL A 31 -15.79 2.77 9.75
CA VAL A 31 -16.22 3.61 8.63
C VAL A 31 -16.37 2.68 7.43
N TYR A 32 -17.60 2.51 6.95
CA TYR A 32 -17.87 1.71 5.76
C TYR A 32 -17.30 2.45 4.53
N GLN A 33 -16.19 1.97 3.99
CA GLN A 33 -15.64 2.45 2.73
C GLN A 33 -16.22 1.63 1.56
N ASP A 34 -16.77 2.33 0.57
CA ASP A 34 -17.29 1.72 -0.65
C ASP A 34 -16.14 1.43 -1.63
N TYR A 35 -15.63 0.20 -1.58
CA TYR A 35 -14.56 -0.26 -2.47
C TYR A 35 -15.01 -0.59 -3.90
N SER A 36 -16.31 -0.50 -4.22
CA SER A 36 -16.82 -0.87 -5.55
C SER A 36 -16.24 -0.01 -6.68
N LYS A 37 -15.79 1.21 -6.34
CA LYS A 37 -15.17 2.16 -7.28
C LYS A 37 -13.66 2.01 -7.39
N VAL A 38 -13.03 1.21 -6.52
CA VAL A 38 -11.59 1.00 -6.50
C VAL A 38 -11.23 -0.06 -7.54
N PRO A 39 -10.40 0.25 -8.54
CA PRO A 39 -9.99 -0.75 -9.51
C PRO A 39 -9.26 -1.92 -8.84
N SER A 40 -9.70 -3.14 -9.14
CA SER A 40 -9.14 -4.36 -8.56
C SER A 40 -7.63 -4.51 -8.81
N TRP A 41 -7.13 -3.96 -9.93
CA TRP A 41 -5.72 -4.00 -10.30
C TRP A 41 -4.79 -3.29 -9.31
N ILE A 42 -5.31 -2.43 -8.43
CA ILE A 42 -4.54 -1.76 -7.38
C ILE A 42 -4.03 -2.76 -6.34
N TYR A 43 -4.89 -3.70 -5.94
CA TYR A 43 -4.56 -4.73 -4.96
C TYR A 43 -4.06 -6.01 -5.62
N GLN A 44 -4.61 -6.32 -6.79
CA GLN A 44 -4.29 -7.54 -7.53
C GLN A 44 -4.01 -7.20 -9.00
N PRO A 45 -2.75 -6.87 -9.35
CA PRO A 45 -2.38 -6.63 -10.74
C PRO A 45 -2.73 -7.84 -11.62
N PRO A 46 -3.06 -7.63 -12.91
CA PRO A 46 -3.37 -8.73 -13.82
C PRO A 46 -2.26 -9.78 -13.86
N SER A 47 -2.65 -11.04 -13.94
CA SER A 47 -1.71 -12.16 -14.11
C SER A 47 -1.90 -12.75 -15.49
N GLU A 48 -1.06 -12.34 -16.43
CA GLU A 48 -1.04 -12.90 -17.78
C GLU A 48 0.26 -13.67 -18.00
N LYS A 49 0.20 -14.72 -18.83
CA LYS A 49 1.40 -15.53 -19.15
C LYS A 49 2.46 -14.73 -19.92
N ASP A 50 2.00 -13.77 -20.72
CA ASP A 50 2.82 -13.05 -21.69
C ASP A 50 3.24 -11.65 -21.25
N ALA A 51 2.86 -11.21 -20.04
CA ALA A 51 3.22 -9.91 -19.51
C ALA A 51 3.38 -9.93 -17.98
N ILE A 52 4.28 -9.08 -17.48
CA ILE A 52 4.42 -8.82 -16.04
C ILE A 52 3.78 -7.45 -15.77
N TYR A 53 2.83 -7.43 -14.85
CA TYR A 53 2.15 -6.23 -14.39
C TYR A 53 2.66 -5.81 -13.01
N VAL A 54 2.80 -4.52 -12.79
CA VAL A 54 3.16 -3.93 -11.49
C VAL A 54 2.44 -2.62 -11.29
N VAL A 55 2.18 -2.30 -10.02
CA VAL A 55 1.55 -1.03 -9.63
C VAL A 55 2.57 -0.17 -8.90
N GLY A 56 2.53 1.12 -9.19
CA GLY A 56 3.18 2.15 -8.39
C GLY A 56 2.13 3.09 -7.82
N ALA A 57 2.37 3.58 -6.61
CA ALA A 57 1.47 4.46 -5.89
C ALA A 57 2.23 5.65 -5.33
N ALA A 58 1.65 6.85 -5.36
CA ALA A 58 2.24 8.05 -4.77
C ALA A 58 1.17 8.93 -4.12
N SER A 59 1.45 9.44 -2.92
CA SER A 59 0.56 10.35 -2.21
C SER A 59 0.30 11.62 -3.03
N LEU A 60 -0.96 12.09 -3.03
CA LEU A 60 -1.32 13.31 -3.73
C LEU A 60 -0.58 14.50 -3.12
N GLY A 61 0.21 15.16 -3.95
CA GLY A 61 0.80 16.45 -3.63
C GLY A 61 0.02 17.58 -4.31
N ILE A 62 0.57 18.79 -4.22
CA ILE A 62 -0.02 19.99 -4.83
C ILE A 62 -0.09 19.86 -6.37
N ASN A 63 0.87 19.14 -6.99
CA ASN A 63 0.94 18.98 -8.43
C ASN A 63 0.59 17.53 -8.85
N MET A 64 -0.60 17.36 -9.41
CA MET A 64 -1.11 16.06 -9.88
C MET A 64 -0.21 15.40 -10.93
N SER A 65 0.37 16.19 -11.84
CA SER A 65 1.28 15.67 -12.88
C SER A 65 2.55 15.11 -12.24
N ALA A 66 3.12 15.83 -11.28
CA ALA A 66 4.27 15.36 -10.52
C ALA A 66 3.95 14.09 -9.72
N THR A 67 2.77 14.01 -9.08
CA THR A 67 2.36 12.80 -8.36
C THR A 67 2.18 11.60 -9.30
N LEU A 68 1.55 11.77 -10.46
CA LEU A 68 1.40 10.69 -11.44
C LEU A 68 2.75 10.22 -11.98
N ASN A 69 3.69 11.15 -12.24
CA ASN A 69 5.04 10.80 -12.65
C ASN A 69 5.77 10.02 -11.54
N LEU A 70 5.62 10.42 -10.27
CA LEU A 70 6.20 9.68 -9.15
C LEU A 70 5.58 8.28 -8.98
N ALA A 71 4.27 8.15 -9.17
CA ALA A 71 3.59 6.86 -9.18
C ALA A 71 4.11 5.97 -10.30
N ARG A 72 4.32 6.53 -11.50
CA ARG A 72 4.96 5.84 -12.63
C ARG A 72 6.38 5.40 -12.30
N ASP A 73 7.21 6.27 -11.73
CA ASP A 73 8.59 5.94 -11.36
C ASP A 73 8.65 4.81 -10.32
N ARG A 74 7.74 4.82 -9.33
CA ARG A 74 7.60 3.73 -8.36
C ARG A 74 7.13 2.43 -9.01
N ALA A 75 6.26 2.50 -10.01
CA ALA A 75 5.85 1.32 -10.78
C ALA A 75 7.04 0.74 -11.54
N LEU A 76 7.86 1.59 -12.19
CA LEU A 76 9.08 1.19 -12.88
C LEU A 76 10.13 0.60 -11.93
N GLU A 77 10.26 1.15 -10.72
CA GLU A 77 11.12 0.59 -9.68
C GLU A 77 10.65 -0.80 -9.25
N ASN A 78 9.34 -0.98 -9.01
CA ASN A 78 8.75 -2.27 -8.70
C ASN A 78 8.95 -3.28 -9.83
N LEU A 79 8.83 -2.84 -11.09
CA LEU A 79 9.12 -3.66 -12.25
C LEU A 79 10.57 -4.13 -12.24
N ALA A 80 11.51 -3.20 -12.04
CA ALA A 80 12.92 -3.52 -12.02
C ALA A 80 13.29 -4.46 -10.87
N LYS A 81 12.63 -4.35 -9.71
CA LYS A 81 12.75 -5.32 -8.60
C LYS A 81 12.32 -6.72 -9.06
N VAL A 82 11.11 -6.87 -9.60
CA VAL A 82 10.62 -8.17 -10.09
C VAL A 82 11.55 -8.76 -11.15
N LEU A 83 12.05 -7.93 -12.05
CA LEU A 83 12.96 -8.35 -13.12
C LEU A 83 14.35 -8.72 -12.62
N SER A 84 14.88 -8.00 -11.64
CA SER A 84 16.19 -8.32 -11.06
C SER A 84 16.22 -9.71 -10.46
N PHE A 85 15.13 -10.15 -9.81
CA PHE A 85 15.00 -11.52 -9.33
C PHE A 85 14.97 -12.57 -10.46
N LYS A 86 14.56 -12.18 -11.68
CA LYS A 86 14.46 -13.10 -12.83
C LYS A 86 15.71 -13.10 -13.72
N ILE A 87 16.42 -11.98 -13.82
CA ILE A 87 17.48 -11.75 -14.80
C ILE A 87 18.88 -11.72 -14.17
N LEU A 88 19.00 -11.20 -12.94
CA LEU A 88 20.30 -10.98 -12.31
C LEU A 88 20.71 -12.19 -11.45
N SER A 89 22.02 -12.43 -11.34
CA SER A 89 22.54 -13.44 -10.40
C SER A 89 22.25 -13.03 -8.95
N GLN A 90 22.22 -13.98 -8.00
CA GLN A 90 21.94 -13.66 -6.59
C GLN A 90 22.89 -12.60 -6.00
N GLU A 91 24.15 -12.55 -6.46
CA GLU A 91 25.14 -11.54 -6.07
C GLU A 91 24.83 -10.15 -6.64
N GLU A 92 24.39 -10.08 -7.90
CA GLU A 92 23.94 -8.84 -8.52
C GLU A 92 22.65 -8.33 -7.85
N VAL A 93 21.74 -9.23 -7.46
CA VAL A 93 20.52 -8.88 -6.71
C VAL A 93 20.88 -8.24 -5.36
N LYS A 94 21.80 -8.82 -4.59
CA LYS A 94 22.25 -8.25 -3.30
C LYS A 94 22.85 -6.85 -3.47
N LYS A 95 23.68 -6.64 -4.48
CA LYS A 95 24.22 -5.31 -4.80
C LYS A 95 23.11 -4.35 -5.23
N SER A 96 22.19 -4.79 -6.08
CA SER A 96 21.13 -3.95 -6.66
C SER A 96 20.06 -3.48 -5.67
N ARG A 97 19.82 -4.20 -4.56
CA ARG A 97 18.88 -3.75 -3.50
C ARG A 97 19.18 -2.32 -3.02
N ASN A 98 20.45 -1.97 -2.85
CA ASN A 98 20.87 -0.61 -2.47
C ASN A 98 20.76 0.40 -3.63
N TYR A 99 20.73 -0.07 -4.89
CA TYR A 99 20.64 0.79 -6.08
C TYR A 99 19.21 1.24 -6.42
N PHE A 100 18.18 0.43 -6.11
CA PHE A 100 16.80 0.76 -6.47
C PHE A 100 16.30 2.06 -5.82
N TYR A 101 16.76 2.38 -4.60
CA TYR A 101 16.43 3.60 -3.88
C TYR A 101 17.01 4.90 -4.49
N ARG A 102 17.99 4.82 -5.40
CA ARG A 102 18.66 5.99 -6.02
C ARG A 102 18.39 6.13 -7.52
N GLY A 103 17.23 5.66 -7.99
CA GLY A 103 16.90 5.72 -9.43
C GLY A 103 17.63 4.66 -10.27
N GLY A 104 18.27 3.67 -9.65
CA GLY A 104 19.00 2.61 -10.34
C GLY A 104 18.15 1.67 -11.19
N TRP A 105 16.82 1.77 -11.13
CA TRP A 105 15.89 0.98 -11.94
C TRP A 105 16.08 1.22 -13.44
N GLN A 106 16.46 2.44 -13.85
CA GLN A 106 16.73 2.79 -15.24
C GLN A 106 17.84 1.92 -15.84
N LYS A 107 18.89 1.63 -15.06
CA LYS A 107 20.01 0.78 -15.47
C LYS A 107 19.59 -0.68 -15.65
N VAL A 108 18.70 -1.18 -14.81
CA VAL A 108 18.18 -2.56 -14.91
C VAL A 108 17.30 -2.69 -16.14
N LEU A 109 16.37 -1.75 -16.35
CA LEU A 109 15.49 -1.75 -17.52
C LEU A 109 16.28 -1.57 -18.82
N SER A 110 17.28 -0.68 -18.84
CA SER A 110 18.11 -0.46 -20.03
C SER A 110 19.03 -1.64 -20.35
N LYS A 111 19.69 -2.25 -19.35
CA LYS A 111 20.49 -3.47 -19.53
C LYS A 111 19.65 -4.62 -20.07
N ALA A 112 18.39 -4.69 -19.65
CA ALA A 112 17.46 -5.69 -20.13
C ALA A 112 16.76 -5.31 -21.46
N LYS A 113 17.02 -4.11 -22.01
CA LYS A 113 16.39 -3.56 -23.23
C LYS A 113 14.86 -3.58 -23.18
N LEU A 114 14.33 -3.24 -22.02
CA LEU A 114 12.94 -3.41 -21.66
C LEU A 114 12.15 -2.11 -21.81
N HIS A 115 11.12 -2.15 -22.66
CA HIS A 115 10.13 -1.09 -22.79
C HIS A 115 8.91 -1.42 -21.93
N ALA A 116 8.73 -0.69 -20.85
CA ALA A 116 7.53 -0.75 -20.01
C ALA A 116 6.43 0.14 -20.61
N ILE A 117 5.18 -0.29 -20.49
CA ILE A 117 3.99 0.37 -21.04
C ILE A 117 3.08 0.75 -19.87
N GLU A 118 2.57 1.99 -19.86
CA GLU A 118 1.52 2.40 -18.93
C GLU A 118 0.17 1.89 -19.44
N GLU A 119 -0.50 1.07 -18.63
CA GLU A 119 -1.77 0.44 -19.01
C GLU A 119 -2.97 1.21 -18.46
N ALA A 120 -2.86 1.68 -17.22
CA ALA A 120 -3.93 2.37 -16.54
C ALA A 120 -3.41 3.33 -15.46
N ARG A 121 -4.24 4.31 -15.12
CA ARG A 121 -4.04 5.22 -13.99
C ARG A 121 -5.35 5.42 -13.25
N TRP A 122 -5.26 5.58 -11.94
CA TRP A 122 -6.40 5.90 -11.10
C TRP A 122 -5.98 6.82 -9.96
N ILE A 123 -6.89 7.68 -9.51
CA ILE A 123 -6.60 8.68 -8.48
C ILE A 123 -7.63 8.52 -7.38
N ASP A 124 -7.14 8.20 -6.18
CA ASP A 124 -7.92 8.22 -4.96
C ASP A 124 -7.92 9.62 -4.37
N ARG A 125 -8.98 10.39 -4.63
CA ARG A 125 -9.15 11.73 -4.03
C ARG A 125 -9.77 11.68 -2.64
N GLU A 126 -10.42 10.58 -2.30
CA GLU A 126 -11.23 10.44 -1.10
C GLU A 126 -10.53 9.61 -0.01
N GLY A 127 -9.40 8.98 -0.35
CA GLY A 127 -8.66 8.10 0.55
C GLY A 127 -9.39 6.78 0.82
N ILE A 128 -10.15 6.29 -0.16
CA ILE A 128 -10.87 5.00 -0.10
C ILE A 128 -9.91 3.83 0.14
N THR A 129 -8.67 3.91 -0.34
CA THR A 129 -7.63 2.90 -0.12
C THR A 129 -6.86 3.09 1.19
N GLY A 130 -7.26 4.06 2.02
CA GLY A 130 -6.64 4.43 3.29
C GLY A 130 -5.85 5.75 3.22
N GLU A 131 -5.43 6.17 2.04
CA GLU A 131 -4.72 7.43 1.83
C GLU A 131 -5.08 8.06 0.48
N VAL A 132 -5.00 9.38 0.41
CA VAL A 132 -5.21 10.14 -0.83
C VAL A 132 -3.98 9.96 -1.73
N GLN A 133 -4.08 9.12 -2.77
CA GLN A 133 -2.96 8.69 -3.61
C GLN A 133 -3.32 8.60 -5.09
N ALA A 134 -2.31 8.66 -5.97
CA ALA A 134 -2.43 8.26 -7.37
C ALA A 134 -1.75 6.90 -7.59
N TYR A 135 -2.34 6.10 -8.46
CA TYR A 135 -1.90 4.76 -8.82
C TYR A 135 -1.66 4.68 -10.33
N VAL A 136 -0.58 4.01 -10.72
CA VAL A 136 -0.23 3.74 -12.11
C VAL A 136 0.07 2.26 -12.27
N LEU A 137 -0.63 1.62 -13.21
CA LEU A 137 -0.40 0.24 -13.62
C LEU A 137 0.55 0.23 -14.82
N MET A 138 1.70 -0.41 -14.65
CA MET A 138 2.68 -0.63 -15.71
C MET A 138 2.69 -2.11 -16.10
N LYS A 139 2.92 -2.38 -17.38
CA LYS A 139 3.13 -3.72 -17.91
C LYS A 139 4.41 -3.83 -18.72
N ILE A 140 4.97 -5.03 -18.74
CA ILE A 140 6.01 -5.39 -19.69
C ILE A 140 5.75 -6.74 -20.34
N PRO A 141 5.80 -6.83 -21.69
CA PRO A 141 5.70 -8.10 -22.39
C PRO A 141 6.87 -9.03 -22.04
N VAL A 142 6.58 -10.28 -21.68
CA VAL A 142 7.57 -11.33 -21.37
C VAL A 142 8.42 -11.68 -22.60
N LYS A 143 7.87 -11.50 -23.82
CA LYS A 143 8.66 -11.62 -25.07
C LYS A 143 9.88 -10.70 -25.09
N ASN A 144 9.84 -9.56 -24.38
CA ASN A 144 10.97 -8.65 -24.27
C ASN A 144 12.05 -9.17 -23.30
N LEU A 145 11.75 -10.19 -22.48
CA LEU A 145 12.64 -10.75 -21.46
C LEU A 145 13.53 -11.89 -21.96
N LYS A 146 13.15 -12.56 -23.05
CA LYS A 146 13.92 -13.68 -23.59
C LYS A 146 15.08 -13.15 -24.44
N LYS A 147 16.30 -13.54 -24.08
CA LYS A 147 17.47 -13.51 -24.97
C LYS A 147 17.40 -14.67 -25.94
#